data_AF-M9M476-F1
#
_entry.id   AF-M9M476-F1
#
_cell.length_a   1.000
_cell.length_b   1.000
_cell.length_c   1.000
_cell.angle_alpha   90.00
_cell.angle_beta   90.00
_cell.angle_gamma   90.00
#
_symmetry.space_group_name_H-M   'P 1'
#
loop_
_entity.id
_entity.type
_entity.pdbx_description
1 polymer ?
#
loop_
_entity_poly.entity_id
_entity_poly.type
_entity_poly.pdbx_seq_one_letter_code
_entity_poly.pdbx_strand_id
1 'polypeptide(L)'
;MQRCCQNDDGKKKSEIDSVKRELAKIIERREKWQYMFVEGLIGKQEIRKKMAEEDDKEREVRQRIAQEKKSLSAIPRIDELVGLAEGWPYFDDQEKKDLIYTLFESITINTNLTNVKGVKNKFFDAYIQDASFN
;
A
#
# COMPACT_ATOMS: atom_id res chain seq x y z
N MET A 1 13.32 35.46 -4.54
CA MET A 1 13.01 34.67 -3.32
C MET A 1 12.41 33.35 -3.78
N GLN A 2 13.15 32.24 -3.67
CA GLN A 2 12.67 30.93 -4.12
C GLN A 2 13.25 29.88 -3.18
N ARG A 3 12.41 29.37 -2.28
CA ARG A 3 12.65 28.21 -1.42
C ARG A 3 11.29 27.72 -0.91
N CYS A 4 11.22 26.41 -0.65
CA CYS A 4 10.23 25.70 0.18
C CYS A 4 9.23 24.75 -0.52
N CYS A 5 9.60 24.03 -1.60
CA CYS A 5 8.76 22.91 -2.07
C CYS A 5 9.48 21.54 -2.14
N GLN A 6 10.77 21.43 -1.83
CA GLN A 6 11.53 20.17 -1.98
C GLN A 6 11.77 19.37 -0.68
N ASN A 7 11.22 19.81 0.47
CA ASN A 7 11.58 19.25 1.78
C ASN A 7 10.60 18.20 2.34
N ASP A 8 9.38 18.08 1.83
CA ASP A 8 8.37 17.20 2.43
C ASP A 8 8.47 15.75 1.96
N ASP A 9 8.79 15.50 0.69
CA ASP A 9 8.89 14.13 0.16
C ASP A 9 10.08 13.35 0.75
N GLY A 10 11.20 14.05 1.01
CA GLY A 10 12.37 13.47 1.69
C GLY A 10 12.10 13.11 3.15
N LYS A 11 11.27 13.91 3.85
CA LYS A 11 10.84 13.63 5.23
C LYS A 11 9.90 12.43 5.30
N LYS A 12 8.89 12.36 4.44
CA LYS A 12 7.92 11.25 4.43
C LYS A 12 8.55 9.90 4.06
N LYS A 13 9.51 9.88 3.13
CA LYS A 13 10.30 8.68 2.81
C LYS A 13 11.11 8.20 4.02
N SER A 14 11.68 9.14 4.78
CA SER A 14 12.39 8.84 6.04
C SER A 14 11.48 8.29 7.13
N GLU A 15 10.20 8.70 7.18
CA GLU A 15 9.22 8.17 8.12
C GLU A 15 8.83 6.73 7.79
N ILE A 16 8.51 6.40 6.53
CA ILE A 16 8.27 5.01 6.12
C ILE A 16 9.47 4.11 6.46
N ASP A 17 10.68 4.57 6.19
CA ASP A 17 11.88 3.80 6.49
C ASP A 17 12.10 3.64 8.01
N SER A 18 11.72 4.64 8.81
CA SER A 18 11.77 4.54 10.27
C SER A 18 10.76 3.52 10.82
N VAL A 19 9.54 3.50 10.28
CA VAL A 19 8.48 2.57 10.67
C VAL A 19 8.78 1.14 10.20
N LYS A 20 9.44 0.96 9.05
CA LYS A 20 9.97 -0.35 8.62
C LYS A 20 11.06 -0.88 9.56
N ARG A 21 11.97 -0.02 10.03
CA ARG A 21 12.98 -0.40 11.03
C ARG A 21 12.35 -0.79 12.36
N GLU A 22 11.24 -0.15 12.73
CA GLU A 22 10.48 -0.53 13.93
C GLU A 22 9.88 -1.94 13.79
N LEU A 23 9.34 -2.28 12.62
CA LEU A 23 8.85 -3.62 12.32
C LEU A 23 9.96 -4.68 12.42
N ALA A 24 11.16 -4.38 11.88
CA ALA A 24 12.32 -5.28 11.99
C ALA A 24 12.72 -5.53 13.46
N LYS A 25 12.69 -4.49 14.31
CA LYS A 25 12.95 -4.63 15.75
C LYS A 25 11.90 -5.48 16.47
N ILE A 26 10.64 -5.47 16.03
CA ILE A 26 9.59 -6.35 16.58
C ILE A 26 9.94 -7.81 16.26
N ILE A 27 10.36 -8.10 15.03
CA ILE A 27 10.77 -9.46 14.62
C ILE A 27 11.95 -9.94 15.48
N GLU A 28 13.01 -9.13 15.62
CA GLU A 28 14.16 -9.46 16.45
C GLU A 28 13.77 -9.73 17.92
N ARG A 29 12.81 -8.99 18.48
CA ARG A 29 12.33 -9.23 19.85
C ARG A 29 11.55 -10.53 19.96
N ARG A 30 10.72 -10.87 18.97
CA ARG A 30 10.00 -12.15 18.93
C ARG A 30 10.96 -13.33 18.92
N GLU A 31 11.99 -13.26 18.08
CA GLU A 31 13.05 -14.28 18.03
C GLU A 31 13.75 -14.42 19.39
N LYS A 32 14.07 -13.30 20.06
CA LYS A 32 14.65 -13.34 21.41
C LYS A 32 13.72 -13.97 22.44
N TRP A 33 12.43 -13.65 22.42
CA TRP A 33 11.47 -14.26 23.33
C TRP A 33 11.33 -15.77 23.09
N GLN A 34 11.27 -16.19 21.83
CA GLN A 34 11.24 -17.60 21.46
C GLN A 34 12.51 -18.31 21.93
N TYR A 35 13.68 -17.71 21.72
CA TYR A 35 14.94 -18.24 22.21
C TYR A 35 14.94 -18.40 23.74
N MET A 36 14.56 -17.37 24.48
CA MET A 36 14.47 -17.42 25.94
C MET A 36 13.48 -18.48 26.45
N PHE A 37 12.39 -18.73 25.71
CA PHE A 37 11.45 -19.79 26.05
C PHE A 37 12.04 -21.19 25.81
N VAL A 38 12.75 -21.38 24.69
CA VAL A 38 13.43 -22.66 24.37
C VAL A 38 14.53 -22.96 25.38
N GLU A 39 15.30 -21.95 25.79
CA GLU A 39 16.33 -22.06 26.84
C GLU A 39 15.74 -22.19 28.27
N GLY A 40 14.41 -22.20 28.41
CA GLY A 40 13.74 -22.35 29.71
C GLY A 40 13.89 -21.14 30.64
N LEU A 41 14.36 -20.00 30.13
CA LEU A 41 14.54 -18.76 30.91
C LEU A 41 13.20 -18.09 31.24
N ILE A 42 12.17 -18.35 30.42
CA ILE A 42 10.80 -17.89 30.66
C ILE A 42 9.79 -19.02 30.54
N GLY A 43 8.69 -18.92 31.28
CA GLY A 43 7.62 -19.91 31.27
C GLY A 43 6.59 -19.70 30.16
N LYS A 44 5.75 -20.72 29.95
CA LYS A 44 4.69 -20.74 28.92
C LYS A 44 3.72 -19.55 28.99
N GLN A 45 3.37 -19.09 30.19
CA GLN A 45 2.47 -17.95 30.35
C GLN A 45 3.14 -16.63 29.96
N GLU A 46 4.43 -16.51 30.26
CA GLU A 46 5.20 -15.30 30.01
C GLU A 46 5.48 -15.11 28.51
N ILE A 47 5.87 -16.18 27.81
CA ILE A 47 6.02 -16.12 26.34
C ILE A 47 4.70 -15.76 25.65
N ARG A 48 3.56 -16.29 26.11
CA ARG A 48 2.25 -15.93 25.55
C ARG A 48 1.94 -14.45 25.73
N LYS A 49 2.20 -13.91 26.93
CA LYS A 49 2.04 -12.49 27.21
C LYS A 49 2.96 -11.64 26.32
N LYS A 50 4.23 -12.01 26.19
CA LYS A 50 5.19 -11.29 25.35
C LYS A 50 4.86 -11.33 23.87
N MET A 51 4.40 -12.47 23.36
CA MET A 51 3.96 -12.57 21.97
C MET A 51 2.73 -11.70 21.70
N ALA A 52 1.74 -11.68 22.61
CA ALA A 52 0.58 -10.81 22.50
C ALA A 52 0.97 -9.32 22.52
N GLU A 53 1.86 -8.91 23.42
CA GLU A 53 2.41 -7.54 23.45
C GLU A 53 3.07 -7.16 22.12
N GLU A 54 3.80 -8.08 21.47
CA GLU A 54 4.42 -7.81 20.17
C GLU A 54 3.42 -7.89 19.00
N ASP A 55 2.35 -8.70 19.09
CA ASP A 55 1.25 -8.71 18.11
C ASP A 55 0.52 -7.37 18.07
N ASP A 56 0.23 -6.80 19.24
CA ASP A 56 -0.46 -5.51 19.34
C ASP A 56 0.41 -4.37 18.79
N LYS A 57 1.70 -4.34 19.15
CA LYS A 57 2.65 -3.36 18.58
C LYS A 57 2.79 -3.51 17.07
N GLU A 58 2.85 -4.74 16.56
CA GLU A 58 2.95 -4.98 15.13
C GLU A 58 1.70 -4.47 14.40
N ARG A 59 0.51 -4.67 14.97
CA ARG A 59 -0.74 -4.16 14.42
C ARG A 59 -0.74 -2.63 14.35
N GLU A 60 -0.32 -1.95 15.42
CA GLU A 60 -0.22 -0.49 15.45
C GLU A 60 0.77 0.04 14.40
N VAL A 61 1.96 -0.55 14.32
CA VAL A 61 2.99 -0.17 13.34
C VAL A 61 2.48 -0.38 11.91
N ARG A 62 1.83 -1.51 11.61
CA ARG A 62 1.24 -1.78 10.29
C ARG A 62 0.11 -0.80 9.96
N GLN A 63 -0.71 -0.41 10.93
CA GLN A 63 -1.75 0.61 10.72
C GLN A 63 -1.12 1.98 10.39
N ARG A 64 -0.04 2.36 11.06
CA ARG A 64 0.70 3.59 10.74
C ARG A 64 1.31 3.53 9.34
N ILE A 65 1.89 2.40 8.92
CA ILE A 65 2.35 2.21 7.53
C ILE A 65 1.18 2.38 6.55
N ALA A 66 0.03 1.80 6.82
CA ALA A 66 -1.14 1.91 5.95
C ALA A 66 -1.65 3.35 5.86
N GLN A 67 -1.65 4.10 6.96
CA GLN A 67 -2.01 5.51 7.00
C GLN A 67 -1.00 6.38 6.24
N GLU A 68 0.31 6.16 6.43
CA GLU A 68 1.35 6.88 5.70
C GLU A 68 1.38 6.51 4.22
N LYS A 69 1.14 5.25 3.86
CA LYS A 69 0.96 4.86 2.46
C LYS A 69 -0.27 5.50 1.85
N LYS A 70 -1.37 5.66 2.59
CA LYS A 70 -2.56 6.37 2.11
C LYS A 70 -2.35 7.88 2.02
N SER A 71 -1.47 8.45 2.85
CA SER A 71 -1.07 9.87 2.78
C SER A 71 -0.09 10.15 1.64
N LEU A 72 0.62 9.11 1.18
CA LEU A 72 1.59 9.13 0.08
C LEU A 72 1.03 8.63 -1.25
N SER A 73 0.01 7.76 -1.24
CA SER A 73 -0.74 7.41 -2.45
C SER A 73 -1.32 8.71 -2.95
N ALA A 74 -0.82 9.16 -4.08
CA ALA A 74 -1.27 10.38 -4.70
C ALA A 74 -2.68 10.11 -5.22
N ILE A 75 -3.69 10.22 -4.35
CA ILE A 75 -5.01 10.58 -4.84
C ILE A 75 -4.75 11.91 -5.55
N PRO A 76 -4.83 11.96 -6.89
CA PRO A 76 -4.44 13.18 -7.58
C PRO A 76 -5.36 14.28 -7.06
N ARG A 77 -4.80 15.47 -6.81
CA ARG A 77 -5.61 16.54 -6.23
C ARG A 77 -6.82 16.74 -7.15
N ILE A 78 -8.01 16.96 -6.57
CA ILE A 78 -9.26 17.09 -7.34
C ILE A 78 -9.07 18.07 -8.52
N ASP A 79 -8.29 19.13 -8.32
CA ASP A 79 -7.98 20.14 -9.35
C ASP A 79 -7.15 19.58 -10.53
N GLU A 80 -6.23 18.64 -10.28
CA GLU A 80 -5.44 17.95 -11.31
C GLU A 80 -6.31 16.93 -12.06
N LEU A 81 -7.28 16.31 -11.39
CA LEU A 81 -8.25 15.40 -12.00
C LEU A 81 -9.27 16.13 -12.88
N VAL A 82 -9.66 17.35 -12.52
CA VAL A 82 -10.57 18.18 -13.33
C VAL A 82 -9.90 18.52 -14.67
N GLY A 83 -8.65 18.98 -14.66
CA GLY A 83 -7.90 19.25 -15.90
C GLY A 83 -7.67 17.98 -16.74
N LEU A 84 -7.45 16.83 -16.08
CA LEU A 84 -7.31 15.55 -16.76
C LEU A 84 -8.60 15.11 -17.46
N ALA A 85 -9.76 15.27 -16.80
CA ALA A 85 -11.06 14.91 -17.37
C ALA A 85 -11.41 15.79 -18.58
N GLU A 86 -11.12 17.09 -18.51
CA GLU A 86 -11.29 18.02 -19.64
C GLU A 86 -10.31 17.74 -20.78
N GLY A 87 -9.07 17.35 -20.46
CA GLY A 87 -8.03 17.01 -21.43
C GLY A 87 -8.19 15.65 -22.10
N TRP A 88 -8.91 14.71 -21.47
CA TRP A 88 -9.03 13.32 -21.92
C TRP A 88 -9.43 13.12 -23.39
N PRO A 89 -10.38 13.89 -23.96
CA PRO A 89 -10.75 13.76 -25.37
C PRO A 89 -9.63 14.15 -26.34
N TYR A 90 -8.66 14.95 -25.90
CA TYR A 90 -7.59 15.50 -26.72
C TYR A 90 -6.31 14.65 -26.71
N PHE A 91 -6.21 13.67 -25.81
CA PHE A 91 -5.09 12.74 -25.78
C PHE A 91 -5.23 11.64 -26.81
N ASP A 92 -4.11 11.25 -27.40
CA ASP A 92 -4.03 10.04 -28.21
C ASP A 92 -4.02 8.77 -27.34
N ASP A 93 -4.07 7.61 -27.98
CA ASP A 93 -4.13 6.32 -27.27
C ASP A 93 -2.86 6.02 -26.47
N GLN A 94 -1.71 6.51 -26.92
CA GLN A 94 -0.43 6.31 -26.25
C GLN A 94 -0.34 7.17 -25.00
N GLU A 95 -0.71 8.44 -25.09
CA GLU A 95 -0.79 9.38 -23.98
C GLU A 95 -1.75 8.88 -22.89
N LYS A 96 -2.95 8.41 -23.28
CA LYS A 96 -3.91 7.81 -22.34
C LYS A 96 -3.36 6.59 -21.62
N LYS A 97 -2.64 5.73 -22.34
CA LYS A 97 -2.03 4.53 -21.79
C LYS A 97 -0.93 4.88 -20.79
N ASP A 98 -0.08 5.84 -21.12
CA ASP A 98 0.99 6.31 -20.24
C ASP A 98 0.43 6.98 -18.98
N LEU A 99 -0.64 7.75 -19.10
CA LEU A 99 -1.37 8.30 -17.96
C LEU A 99 -1.93 7.21 -17.05
N ILE A 100 -2.58 6.18 -17.60
CA ILE A 100 -3.10 5.08 -16.78
C ILE A 100 -1.98 4.37 -16.03
N TYR A 101 -0.85 4.05 -16.67
CA TYR A 101 0.28 3.41 -15.97
C TYR A 101 0.96 4.29 -14.94
N THR A 102 0.91 5.60 -15.14
CA THR A 102 1.47 6.57 -14.18
C THR A 102 0.58 6.70 -12.95
N LEU A 103 -0.74 6.69 -13.13
CA LEU A 103 -1.71 6.94 -12.06
C LEU A 103 -2.03 5.69 -11.23
N PHE A 104 -2.16 4.54 -11.88
CA PHE A 104 -2.66 3.32 -11.25
C PHE A 104 -1.52 2.32 -10.99
N GLU A 105 -1.42 1.86 -9.75
CA GLU A 105 -0.60 0.71 -9.39
C GLU A 105 -1.27 -0.59 -9.87
N SER A 106 -2.59 -0.72 -9.65
CA SER A 106 -3.37 -1.86 -10.11
C SER A 106 -4.85 -1.55 -10.28
N ILE A 107 -5.52 -2.23 -11.21
CA ILE A 107 -6.97 -2.14 -11.44
C ILE A 107 -7.54 -3.55 -11.40
N THR A 108 -8.42 -3.82 -10.44
CA THR A 108 -9.11 -5.11 -10.29
C THR A 108 -10.43 -5.07 -11.05
N ILE A 109 -10.59 -5.97 -12.02
CA ILE A 109 -11.78 -6.08 -12.88
C ILE A 109 -12.50 -7.39 -12.58
N ASN A 110 -13.81 -7.33 -12.37
CA ASN A 110 -14.66 -8.49 -12.14
C ASN A 110 -15.73 -8.68 -13.22
N THR A 111 -16.19 -9.92 -13.34
CA THR A 111 -17.36 -10.29 -14.14
C THR A 111 -18.25 -11.23 -13.34
N ASN A 112 -19.57 -11.14 -13.55
CA ASN A 112 -20.53 -12.06 -12.94
C ASN A 112 -20.62 -13.40 -13.68
N LEU A 113 -19.94 -13.52 -14.83
CA LEU A 113 -19.95 -14.74 -15.62
C LEU A 113 -18.96 -15.75 -15.05
N THR A 114 -19.40 -17.01 -14.94
CA THR A 114 -18.56 -18.13 -14.54
C THR A 114 -18.16 -18.94 -15.78
N ASN A 115 -16.91 -19.42 -15.83
CA ASN A 115 -16.39 -20.26 -16.93
C ASN A 115 -16.49 -19.62 -18.34
N VAL A 116 -16.16 -18.32 -18.46
CA VAL A 116 -16.15 -17.64 -19.75
C VAL A 116 -15.09 -18.25 -20.66
N LYS A 117 -15.51 -18.76 -21.83
CA LYS A 117 -14.59 -19.15 -22.90
C LYS A 117 -14.25 -17.90 -23.73
N GLY A 118 -12.97 -17.56 -23.81
CA GLY A 118 -12.50 -16.49 -24.68
C GLY A 118 -12.78 -16.84 -26.14
N VAL A 119 -13.63 -16.06 -26.80
CA VAL A 119 -13.91 -16.18 -28.24
C VAL A 119 -13.43 -14.88 -28.90
N LYS A 120 -12.71 -14.99 -30.01
CA LYS A 120 -12.19 -13.84 -30.75
C LYS A 120 -13.34 -12.87 -31.06
N ASN A 121 -13.13 -11.58 -30.78
CA ASN A 121 -14.11 -10.50 -30.96
C ASN A 121 -15.39 -10.61 -30.13
N LYS A 122 -15.40 -11.41 -29.06
CA LYS A 122 -16.52 -11.48 -28.12
C LYS A 122 -16.11 -10.94 -26.77
N PHE A 123 -16.63 -9.76 -26.45
CA PHE A 123 -16.48 -9.15 -25.13
C PHE A 123 -17.55 -9.67 -24.18
N PHE A 124 -17.30 -9.56 -22.89
CA PHE A 124 -18.23 -9.90 -21.84
C PHE A 124 -18.29 -8.77 -20.82
N ASP A 125 -19.43 -8.68 -20.14
CA ASP A 125 -19.66 -7.62 -19.17
C ASP A 125 -18.71 -7.76 -17.99
N ALA A 126 -18.01 -6.67 -17.71
CA ALA A 126 -17.09 -6.55 -16.61
C ALA A 126 -17.20 -5.16 -15.97
N TYR A 127 -16.84 -5.06 -14.71
CA TYR A 127 -16.84 -3.81 -13.96
C TYR A 127 -15.56 -3.71 -13.12
N ILE A 128 -15.13 -2.47 -12.84
CA ILE A 128 -14.01 -2.22 -11.95
C ILE A 128 -14.50 -2.50 -10.53
N GLN A 129 -13.89 -3.49 -9.87
CA GLN A 129 -14.15 -3.78 -8.47
C GLN A 129 -13.38 -2.81 -7.57
N ASP A 130 -12.11 -2.59 -7.89
CA ASP A 130 -11.20 -1.76 -7.10
C ASP A 130 -10.07 -1.22 -7.96
N ALA A 131 -9.49 -0.09 -7.55
CA ALA A 131 -8.33 0.51 -8.18
C ALA A 131 -7.38 1.06 -7.13
N SER A 132 -6.11 0.65 -7.20
CA SER A 132 -5.02 1.16 -6.38
C SER A 132 -4.19 2.14 -7.20
N PHE A 133 -3.80 3.24 -6.56
CA PHE A 133 -3.05 4.34 -7.17
C PHE A 133 -1.60 4.31 -6.70
N ASN A 134 -0.69 4.80 -7.54
CA ASN A 134 0.74 4.93 -7.21
C ASN A 134 1.01 5.96 -6.10
#